data_AF-A0A8C1I0W3-F1
#
_entry.id   AF-A0A8C1I0W3-F1
#
_cell.length_a   1.000
_cell.length_b   1.000
_cell.length_c   1.000
_cell.angle_alpha   90.00
_cell.angle_beta   90.00
_cell.angle_gamma   90.00
#
_symmetry.space_group_name_H-M   'P 1'
#
loop_
_entity.id
_entity.type
_entity.pdbx_description
1 polymer ?
#
loop_
_entity_poly.entity_id
_entity_poly.type
_entity_poly.pdbx_seq_one_letter_code
_entity_poly.pdbx_strand_id
1 'polypeptide(L)'
;MASGVRQELAQLMNSSGSHKDLAGKYRQILEKALQFIDAEQLEALKAFVEAMVNENVSLVISRQLLTDYCTHLLNLPDGTAKAVCHFTLEKIQPRVISFEEQVASIRQHLATIYEKEEDWRNAAQVLVGIPLETGQKQYNVDYKLDTYLKIARLYLEDDDPVQAEAYINRASLLQNESTNEH
;
A
#
# COMPACT_ATOMS: atom_id res chain seq x y z
N MET A 1 0.70 -15.74 19.54
CA MET A 1 2.10 -15.97 19.13
C MET A 1 2.25 -15.86 17.63
N ALA A 2 3.00 -14.86 17.17
CA ALA A 2 3.35 -14.65 15.76
C ALA A 2 4.09 -15.85 15.11
N SER A 3 4.83 -16.64 15.89
CA SER A 3 5.50 -17.87 15.42
C SER A 3 4.53 -18.90 14.84
N GLY A 4 3.32 -19.02 15.43
CA GLY A 4 2.27 -19.92 14.93
C GLY A 4 1.73 -19.47 13.58
N VAL A 5 1.55 -18.16 13.37
CA VAL A 5 1.14 -17.59 12.07
C VAL A 5 2.16 -17.92 10.99
N ARG A 6 3.45 -17.75 11.28
CA ARG A 6 4.53 -18.04 10.32
C ARG A 6 4.55 -19.52 9.91
N GLN A 7 4.31 -20.42 10.86
CA GLN A 7 4.22 -21.85 10.60
C GLN A 7 2.99 -22.21 9.75
N GLU A 8 1.82 -21.65 10.06
CA GLU A 8 0.58 -21.88 9.31
C GLU A 8 0.72 -21.38 7.85
N LEU A 9 1.31 -20.20 7.64
CA LEU A 9 1.57 -19.65 6.30
C LEU A 9 2.51 -20.54 5.49
N ALA A 10 3.59 -21.03 6.11
CA ALA A 10 4.55 -21.91 5.44
C ALA A 10 3.93 -23.26 5.02
N GLN A 11 2.99 -23.79 5.80
CA GLN A 11 2.25 -25.00 5.45
C GLN A 11 1.33 -24.79 4.25
N LEU A 12 0.63 -23.65 4.18
CA LEU A 12 -0.26 -23.34 3.07
C LEU A 12 0.48 -23.08 1.75
N MET A 13 1.72 -22.59 1.82
CA MET A 13 2.52 -22.28 0.64
C MET A 13 2.79 -23.50 -0.25
N ASN A 14 2.82 -24.71 0.34
CA ASN A 14 3.01 -25.98 -0.38
C ASN A 14 1.70 -26.78 -0.50
N SER A 15 0.56 -26.19 -0.11
CA SER A 15 -0.73 -26.89 -0.08
C SER A 15 -1.33 -26.99 -1.49
N SER A 16 -1.72 -28.21 -1.87
CA SER A 16 -2.47 -28.48 -3.10
C SER A 16 -3.97 -28.36 -2.84
N GLY A 17 -4.56 -27.20 -3.14
CA GLY A 17 -6.00 -26.94 -2.94
C GLY A 17 -6.55 -25.97 -3.99
N SER A 18 -7.87 -25.82 -4.05
CA SER A 18 -8.48 -24.84 -4.95
C SER A 18 -8.08 -23.41 -4.53
N HIS A 19 -8.00 -22.47 -5.49
CA HIS A 19 -7.67 -21.07 -5.19
C HIS A 19 -8.65 -20.44 -4.17
N LYS A 20 -9.93 -20.81 -4.26
CA LYS A 20 -10.96 -20.30 -3.33
C LYS A 20 -10.71 -20.77 -1.90
N ASP A 21 -10.38 -22.05 -1.73
CA ASP A 21 -10.14 -22.63 -0.40
C ASP A 21 -8.83 -22.09 0.20
N LEU A 22 -7.78 -21.99 -0.61
CA LEU A 22 -6.49 -21.43 -0.20
C LEU A 22 -6.63 -19.96 0.23
N ALA A 23 -7.29 -19.14 -0.57
CA ALA A 23 -7.55 -17.74 -0.22
C ALA A 23 -8.36 -17.61 1.08
N GLY A 24 -9.35 -18.48 1.29
CA GLY A 24 -10.12 -18.54 2.54
C GLY A 24 -9.24 -18.85 3.76
N LYS A 25 -8.35 -19.84 3.65
CA LYS A 25 -7.42 -20.20 4.74
C LYS A 25 -6.43 -19.08 5.06
N TYR A 26 -5.86 -18.43 4.04
CA TYR A 26 -5.00 -17.27 4.27
C TYR A 26 -5.74 -16.12 4.93
N ARG A 27 -7.00 -15.86 4.54
CA ARG A 27 -7.81 -14.81 5.18
C ARG A 27 -8.05 -15.09 6.66
N GLN A 28 -8.34 -16.33 7.03
CA GLN A 28 -8.45 -16.71 8.44
C GLN A 28 -7.16 -16.47 9.23
N ILE A 29 -6.00 -16.72 8.61
CA ILE A 29 -4.70 -16.42 9.24
C ILE A 29 -4.49 -14.92 9.38
N LEU A 30 -4.88 -14.11 8.39
CA LEU A 30 -4.83 -12.66 8.46
C LEU A 30 -5.72 -12.13 9.61
N GLU A 31 -6.96 -12.59 9.69
CA GLU A 31 -7.89 -12.23 10.78
C GLU A 31 -7.32 -12.60 12.16
N LYS A 32 -6.70 -13.77 12.28
CA LYS A 32 -5.99 -14.19 13.51
C LYS A 32 -4.79 -13.30 13.82
N ALA A 33 -4.01 -12.91 12.82
CA ALA A 33 -2.88 -12.00 13.00
C ALA A 33 -3.33 -10.61 13.49
N LEU A 34 -4.47 -10.13 13.00
CA LEU A 34 -5.06 -8.85 13.40
C LEU A 34 -5.56 -8.84 14.86
N GLN A 35 -5.91 -10.01 15.42
CA GLN A 35 -6.33 -10.12 16.83
C GLN A 35 -5.17 -10.04 17.83
N PHE A 36 -3.91 -10.15 17.38
CA PHE A 36 -2.77 -9.91 18.25
C PHE A 36 -2.61 -8.43 18.59
N ILE A 37 -1.84 -8.15 19.64
CA ILE A 37 -1.60 -6.80 20.16
C ILE A 37 -0.09 -6.54 20.17
N ASP A 38 0.29 -5.26 20.07
CA ASP A 38 1.67 -4.77 20.18
C ASP A 38 2.65 -5.47 19.21
N ALA A 39 3.81 -5.90 19.72
CA ALA A 39 4.88 -6.49 18.93
C ALA A 39 4.47 -7.80 18.24
N GLU A 40 3.56 -8.58 18.82
CA GLU A 40 3.08 -9.80 18.18
C GLU A 40 2.24 -9.51 16.93
N GLN A 41 1.44 -8.45 16.96
CA GLN A 41 0.67 -8.03 15.80
C GLN A 41 1.59 -7.60 14.66
N LEU A 42 2.57 -6.74 14.98
CA LEU A 42 3.56 -6.26 14.02
C LEU A 42 4.30 -7.43 13.34
N GLU A 43 4.82 -8.37 14.11
CA GLU A 43 5.57 -9.51 13.57
C GLU A 43 4.67 -10.48 12.78
N ALA A 44 3.42 -10.69 13.20
CA ALA A 44 2.47 -11.51 12.45
C ALA A 44 2.09 -10.87 11.10
N LEU A 45 1.88 -9.56 11.05
CA LEU A 45 1.58 -8.83 9.82
C LEU A 45 2.78 -8.81 8.86
N LYS A 46 4.01 -8.69 9.37
CA LYS A 46 5.23 -8.84 8.56
C LYS A 46 5.34 -10.24 7.96
N ALA A 47 5.12 -11.28 8.78
CA ALA A 47 5.14 -12.66 8.31
C ALA A 47 4.09 -12.92 7.21
N PHE A 48 2.91 -12.28 7.33
CA PHE A 48 1.87 -12.36 6.31
C PHE A 48 2.33 -11.76 4.98
N VAL A 49 2.94 -10.57 5.00
CA VAL A 49 3.49 -9.93 3.80
C VAL A 49 4.56 -10.80 3.14
N GLU A 50 5.49 -11.35 3.92
CA GLU A 50 6.54 -12.24 3.42
C GLU A 50 5.98 -13.47 2.70
N ALA A 51 4.88 -14.03 3.22
CA ALA A 51 4.19 -15.13 2.56
C ALA A 51 3.52 -14.69 1.24
N MET A 52 2.89 -13.52 1.21
CA MET A 52 2.19 -13.02 0.02
C MET A 52 3.12 -12.59 -1.11
N VAL A 53 4.33 -12.12 -0.80
CA VAL A 53 5.32 -11.78 -1.84
C VAL A 53 6.11 -12.99 -2.33
N ASN A 54 5.93 -14.16 -1.70
CA ASN A 54 6.60 -15.40 -2.11
C ASN A 54 6.12 -15.84 -3.50
N GLU A 55 7.06 -16.30 -4.34
CA GLU A 55 6.76 -16.72 -5.71
C GLU A 55 5.95 -18.02 -5.79
N ASN A 56 5.99 -18.84 -4.74
CA ASN A 56 5.19 -20.06 -4.65
C ASN A 56 3.70 -19.79 -4.43
N VAL A 57 3.33 -18.56 -4.03
CA VAL A 57 1.93 -18.15 -3.88
C VAL A 57 1.46 -17.47 -5.16
N SER A 58 0.34 -17.96 -5.71
CA SER A 58 -0.28 -17.39 -6.91
C SER A 58 -0.54 -15.89 -6.76
N LEU A 59 -0.28 -15.12 -7.83
CA LEU A 59 -0.53 -13.68 -7.87
C LEU A 59 -2.01 -13.35 -7.63
N VAL A 60 -2.94 -14.21 -8.05
CA VAL A 60 -4.38 -13.98 -7.85
C VAL A 60 -4.72 -13.97 -6.36
N ILE A 61 -4.19 -14.94 -5.63
CA ILE A 61 -4.37 -15.06 -4.17
C ILE A 61 -3.67 -13.90 -3.46
N SER A 62 -2.41 -13.65 -3.84
CA SER A 62 -1.57 -12.63 -3.21
C SER A 62 -2.15 -11.22 -3.37
N ARG A 63 -2.62 -10.86 -4.58
CA ARG A 63 -3.26 -9.55 -4.83
C ARG A 63 -4.54 -9.38 -4.02
N GLN A 64 -5.43 -10.38 -4.03
CA GLN A 64 -6.68 -10.32 -3.27
C GLN A 64 -6.40 -10.11 -1.77
N LEU A 65 -5.49 -10.90 -1.20
CA LEU A 65 -5.19 -10.84 0.22
C LEU A 65 -4.42 -9.60 0.63
N LEU A 66 -3.51 -9.10 -0.22
CA LEU A 66 -2.84 -7.82 0.03
C LEU A 66 -3.82 -6.64 -0.07
N THR A 67 -4.82 -6.71 -0.94
CA THR A 67 -5.91 -5.72 -0.96
C THR A 67 -6.72 -5.78 0.34
N ASP A 68 -7.14 -6.96 0.78
CA ASP A 68 -7.85 -7.15 2.06
C ASP A 68 -7.00 -6.59 3.21
N TYR A 69 -5.72 -6.94 3.26
CA TYR A 69 -4.74 -6.45 4.22
C TYR A 69 -4.63 -4.92 4.26
N CYS A 70 -4.59 -4.24 3.10
CA CYS A 70 -4.53 -2.78 3.03
C CYS A 70 -5.75 -2.12 3.69
N THR A 71 -6.94 -2.72 3.59
CA THR A 71 -8.13 -2.19 4.26
C THR A 71 -8.04 -2.26 5.79
N HIS A 72 -7.37 -3.29 6.31
CA HIS A 72 -7.14 -3.43 7.74
C HIS A 72 -6.07 -2.49 8.29
N LEU A 73 -5.06 -2.10 7.50
CA LEU A 73 -4.03 -1.15 7.91
C LEU A 73 -4.63 0.18 8.39
N LEU A 74 -5.72 0.63 7.76
CA LEU A 74 -6.43 1.88 8.09
C LEU A 74 -6.96 1.92 9.52
N ASN A 75 -7.15 0.75 10.16
CA ASN A 75 -7.69 0.63 11.51
C ASN A 75 -6.59 0.42 12.57
N LEU A 76 -5.32 0.30 12.16
CA LEU A 76 -4.20 0.12 13.08
C LEU A 76 -3.76 1.48 13.64
N PRO A 77 -3.14 1.51 14.83
CA PRO A 77 -2.48 2.70 15.33
C PRO A 77 -1.40 3.18 14.35
N ASP A 78 -1.31 4.50 14.14
CA ASP A 78 -0.46 5.14 13.12
C ASP A 78 1.01 4.65 13.20
N GLY A 79 1.56 4.46 14.41
CA GLY A 79 2.92 3.95 14.60
C GLY A 79 3.14 2.51 14.08
N THR A 80 2.18 1.61 14.34
CA THR A 80 2.22 0.23 13.83
C THR A 80 1.96 0.21 12.33
N ALA A 81 0.95 0.94 11.86
CA ALA A 81 0.61 1.05 10.44
C ALA A 81 1.81 1.55 9.62
N LYS A 82 2.46 2.63 10.05
CA LYS A 82 3.66 3.19 9.41
C LYS A 82 4.80 2.17 9.31
N ALA A 83 5.14 1.50 10.41
CA ALA A 83 6.21 0.48 10.42
C ALA A 83 5.91 -0.67 9.44
N VAL A 84 4.65 -1.11 9.42
CA VAL A 84 4.17 -2.19 8.55
C VAL A 84 4.15 -1.76 7.08
N CYS A 85 3.71 -0.53 6.76
CA CYS A 85 3.72 0.00 5.40
C CYS A 85 5.14 0.05 4.81
N HIS A 86 6.11 0.56 5.57
CA HIS A 86 7.52 0.59 5.13
C HIS A 86 8.07 -0.80 4.84
N PHE A 87 7.87 -1.73 5.78
CA PHE A 87 8.27 -3.12 5.58
C PHE A 87 7.61 -3.73 4.34
N THR A 88 6.33 -3.44 4.12
CA THR A 88 5.60 -3.97 2.97
C THR A 88 6.14 -3.45 1.65
N LEU A 89 6.42 -2.15 1.55
CA LEU A 89 7.01 -1.56 0.35
C LEU A 89 8.41 -2.15 0.07
N GLU A 90 9.23 -2.35 1.10
CA GLU A 90 10.54 -2.98 0.96
C GLU A 90 10.43 -4.42 0.41
N LYS A 91 9.53 -5.24 0.98
CA LYS A 91 9.36 -6.64 0.58
C LYS A 91 8.69 -6.80 -0.78
N ILE A 92 7.83 -5.88 -1.18
CA ILE A 92 7.17 -5.90 -2.49
C ILE A 92 8.12 -5.44 -3.61
N GLN A 93 9.13 -4.63 -3.31
CA GLN A 93 9.99 -3.98 -4.31
C GLN A 93 10.51 -4.90 -5.43
N PRO A 94 11.00 -6.14 -5.18
CA PRO A 94 11.46 -7.04 -6.24
C PRO A 94 10.37 -7.43 -7.25
N ARG A 95 9.11 -7.38 -6.83
CA ARG A 95 7.92 -7.74 -7.63
C ARG A 95 6.97 -6.56 -7.80
N VAL A 96 7.45 -5.33 -7.66
CA VAL A 96 6.63 -4.10 -7.60
C VAL A 96 5.65 -3.98 -8.78
N ILE A 97 6.08 -4.35 -9.99
CA ILE A 97 5.26 -4.32 -11.22
C ILE A 97 4.03 -5.26 -11.08
N SER A 98 4.16 -6.38 -10.37
CA SER A 98 3.05 -7.31 -10.14
C SER A 98 2.03 -6.80 -9.13
N PHE A 99 2.37 -5.79 -8.32
CA PHE A 99 1.57 -5.34 -7.18
C PHE A 99 1.33 -3.81 -7.19
N GLU A 100 1.32 -3.17 -8.37
CA GLU A 100 1.20 -1.72 -8.50
C GLU A 100 -0.02 -1.13 -7.78
N GLU A 101 -1.15 -1.84 -7.80
CA GLU A 101 -2.36 -1.40 -7.10
C GLU A 101 -2.18 -1.39 -5.58
N GLN A 102 -1.62 -2.46 -5.03
CA GLN A 102 -1.34 -2.57 -3.60
C GLN A 102 -0.29 -1.54 -3.18
N VAL A 103 0.75 -1.33 -3.99
CA VAL A 103 1.79 -0.32 -3.75
C VAL A 103 1.19 1.08 -3.69
N ALA A 104 0.31 1.43 -4.64
CA ALA A 104 -0.38 2.71 -4.63
C ALA A 104 -1.26 2.88 -3.37
N SER A 105 -2.02 1.85 -3.00
CA SER A 105 -2.85 1.87 -1.78
C SER A 105 -2.03 2.08 -0.51
N ILE A 106 -0.91 1.35 -0.36
CA ILE A 106 -0.01 1.47 0.78
C ILE A 106 0.64 2.85 0.84
N ARG A 107 1.10 3.39 -0.31
CA ARG A 107 1.70 4.73 -0.38
C ARG A 107 0.68 5.82 -0.02
N GLN A 108 -0.55 5.73 -0.50
CA GLN A 108 -1.61 6.69 -0.14
C GLN A 108 -1.89 6.70 1.38
N HIS A 109 -1.97 5.51 1.98
CA HIS A 109 -2.16 5.42 3.42
C HIS A 109 -0.95 5.96 4.20
N LEU A 110 0.26 5.54 3.83
CA LEU A 110 1.49 5.98 4.49
C LEU A 110 1.69 7.51 4.39
N ALA A 111 1.38 8.11 3.23
CA ALA A 111 1.41 9.56 3.06
C ALA A 111 0.40 10.27 3.99
N THR A 112 -0.77 9.68 4.20
CA THR A 112 -1.78 10.23 5.13
C THR A 112 -1.28 10.17 6.58
N ILE A 113 -0.52 9.14 6.97
CA ILE A 113 0.08 9.09 8.31
C ILE A 113 1.15 10.18 8.47
N TYR A 114 2.03 10.36 7.47
CA TYR A 114 3.02 11.44 7.50
C TYR A 114 2.38 12.84 7.52
N GLU A 115 1.30 13.05 6.78
CA GLU A 115 0.53 14.30 6.76
C GLU A 115 -0.06 14.62 8.15
N LYS A 116 -0.61 13.64 8.86
CA LYS A 116 -1.10 13.83 10.25
C LYS A 116 0.00 14.20 11.24
N GLU A 117 1.23 13.76 10.98
CA GLU A 117 2.41 14.06 11.80
C GLU A 117 3.13 15.35 11.37
N GLU A 118 2.56 16.10 10.42
CA GLU A 118 3.13 17.33 9.84
C GLU A 118 4.51 17.10 9.18
N ASP A 119 4.81 15.85 8.79
CA ASP A 119 6.01 15.49 8.03
C ASP A 119 5.72 15.59 6.53
N TRP A 120 5.59 16.83 6.08
CA TRP A 120 5.13 17.19 4.73
C TRP A 120 6.05 16.63 3.64
N ARG A 121 7.36 16.73 3.83
CA ARG A 121 8.36 16.21 2.91
C ARG A 121 8.19 14.71 2.66
N ASN A 122 8.11 13.91 3.72
CA ASN A 122 8.00 12.46 3.58
C ASN A 122 6.63 12.07 3.01
N ALA A 123 5.55 12.76 3.39
CA ALA A 123 4.23 12.56 2.80
C ALA A 123 4.26 12.76 1.27
N ALA A 124 4.87 13.85 0.80
CA ALA A 124 5.01 14.15 -0.62
C ALA A 124 5.85 13.07 -1.34
N GLN A 125 7.03 12.74 -0.81
CA GLN A 125 7.93 11.75 -1.41
C GLN A 125 7.30 10.37 -1.54
N VAL A 126 6.50 9.95 -0.56
CA VAL A 126 5.78 8.67 -0.62
C VAL A 126 4.80 8.64 -1.79
N LEU A 127 4.03 9.71 -2.01
CA LEU A 127 3.07 9.84 -3.12
C LEU A 127 3.78 9.96 -4.49
N VAL A 128 4.90 10.68 -4.55
CA VAL A 128 5.72 10.77 -5.77
C VAL A 128 6.21 9.40 -6.24
N GLY A 129 6.39 8.44 -5.32
CA GLY A 129 6.74 7.07 -5.65
C GLY A 129 5.61 6.24 -6.28
N ILE A 130 4.40 6.77 -6.46
CA ILE A 130 3.32 6.10 -7.18
C ILE A 130 3.53 6.30 -8.70
N PRO A 131 3.64 5.23 -9.50
CA PRO A 131 3.91 5.33 -10.94
C PRO A 131 2.63 5.70 -11.73
N LEU A 132 2.14 6.94 -11.58
CA LEU A 132 0.89 7.42 -12.19
C LEU A 132 0.87 7.36 -13.72
N GLU A 133 2.03 7.57 -14.37
CA GLU A 133 2.16 7.57 -15.84
C GLU A 133 3.01 6.41 -16.38
N THR A 134 3.94 5.90 -15.57
CA THR A 134 4.95 4.93 -16.01
C THR A 134 4.60 3.49 -15.64
N GLY A 135 3.52 3.28 -14.89
CA GLY A 135 3.04 1.96 -14.47
C GLY A 135 2.27 1.22 -15.56
N GLN A 136 2.04 -0.07 -15.35
CA GLN A 136 1.14 -0.86 -16.19
C GLN A 136 -0.33 -0.56 -15.90
N LYS A 137 -0.65 -0.18 -14.65
CA LYS A 137 -2.00 0.18 -14.23
C LYS A 137 -2.37 1.55 -14.79
N GLN A 138 -3.48 1.58 -15.53
CA GLN A 138 -4.11 2.83 -15.95
C GLN A 138 -4.96 3.37 -14.80
N TYR A 139 -4.52 4.48 -14.20
CA TYR A 139 -5.31 5.25 -13.25
C TYR A 139 -6.26 6.19 -14.01
N ASN A 140 -7.45 6.42 -13.47
CA ASN A 140 -8.36 7.41 -14.03
C ASN A 140 -7.80 8.83 -13.82
N VAL A 141 -8.33 9.78 -14.60
CA VAL A 141 -7.87 11.18 -14.59
C VAL A 141 -8.03 11.79 -13.20
N ASP A 142 -9.18 11.57 -12.55
CA ASP A 142 -9.48 12.13 -11.22
C ASP A 142 -8.47 11.69 -10.15
N TYR A 143 -8.12 10.39 -10.09
CA TYR A 143 -7.13 9.88 -9.14
C TYR A 143 -5.75 10.49 -9.35
N LYS A 144 -5.34 10.66 -10.61
CA LYS A 144 -4.06 11.30 -10.94
C LYS A 144 -4.08 12.77 -10.53
N LEU A 145 -5.16 13.47 -10.84
CA LEU A 145 -5.35 14.88 -10.49
C LEU A 145 -5.29 15.08 -8.97
N ASP A 146 -6.09 14.32 -8.22
CA ASP A 146 -6.11 14.36 -6.76
C ASP A 146 -4.73 14.09 -6.16
N THR A 147 -4.01 13.11 -6.71
CA THR A 147 -2.66 12.77 -6.22
C THR A 147 -1.66 13.89 -6.51
N TYR A 148 -1.68 14.49 -7.70
CA TYR A 148 -0.79 15.61 -8.03
C TYR A 148 -1.10 16.87 -7.23
N LEU A 149 -2.37 17.21 -7.05
CA LEU A 149 -2.79 18.34 -6.22
C LEU A 149 -2.38 18.14 -4.76
N LYS A 150 -2.52 16.91 -4.24
CA LYS A 150 -2.06 16.57 -2.90
C LYS A 150 -0.54 16.71 -2.76
N ILE A 151 0.25 16.21 -3.73
CA ILE A 151 1.71 16.38 -3.74
C ILE A 151 2.08 17.86 -3.75
N ALA A 152 1.45 18.67 -4.61
CA ALA A 152 1.71 20.10 -4.69
C ALA A 152 1.43 20.80 -3.35
N ARG A 153 0.27 20.51 -2.73
CA ARG A 153 -0.07 21.05 -1.41
C ARG A 153 0.98 20.69 -0.37
N LEU A 154 1.38 19.42 -0.29
CA LEU A 154 2.38 18.97 0.68
C LEU A 154 3.73 19.69 0.50
N TYR A 155 4.17 19.94 -0.74
CA TYR A 155 5.39 20.73 -0.97
C TYR A 155 5.24 22.21 -0.60
N LEU A 156 4.03 22.79 -0.71
CA LEU A 156 3.79 24.16 -0.21
C LEU A 156 3.87 24.24 1.31
N GLU A 157 3.33 23.24 2.02
CA GLU A 157 3.43 23.16 3.48
C GLU A 157 4.89 22.90 3.95
N ASP A 158 5.73 22.34 3.07
CA ASP A 158 7.18 22.12 3.27
C ASP A 158 8.05 23.32 2.83
N ASP A 159 7.45 24.48 2.51
CA ASP A 159 8.15 25.67 1.98
C ASP A 159 8.97 25.42 0.69
N ASP A 160 8.56 24.45 -0.15
CA ASP A 160 9.20 24.11 -1.43
C ASP A 160 8.28 24.46 -2.63
N PRO A 161 8.10 25.77 -2.95
CA PRO A 161 7.20 26.21 -4.01
C PRO A 161 7.64 25.74 -5.40
N VAL A 162 8.94 25.48 -5.60
CA VAL A 162 9.49 25.02 -6.87
C VAL A 162 9.00 23.60 -7.16
N GLN A 163 9.05 22.70 -6.18
CA GLN A 163 8.48 21.36 -6.34
C GLN A 163 6.96 21.44 -6.47
N ALA A 164 6.29 22.26 -5.66
CA ALA A 164 4.83 22.41 -5.74
C ALA A 164 4.36 22.83 -7.14
N GLU A 165 4.98 23.86 -7.73
CA GLU A 165 4.66 24.36 -9.06
C GLU A 165 4.83 23.28 -10.13
N ALA A 166 5.88 22.45 -10.04
CA ALA A 166 6.10 21.36 -10.97
C ALA A 166 4.94 20.34 -10.98
N TYR A 167 4.34 20.05 -9.83
CA TYR A 167 3.19 19.13 -9.73
C TYR A 167 1.85 19.80 -10.07
N ILE A 168 1.68 21.10 -9.80
CA ILE A 168 0.53 21.88 -10.30
C ILE A 168 0.51 21.87 -11.83
N ASN A 169 1.66 22.07 -12.48
CA ASN A 169 1.76 22.03 -13.94
C ASN A 169 1.40 20.66 -14.53
N ARG A 170 1.66 19.56 -13.80
CA ARG A 170 1.20 18.21 -14.21
C ARG A 170 -0.30 18.06 -14.04
N ALA A 171 -0.85 18.55 -12.92
CA ALA A 171 -2.29 18.55 -12.66
C ALA A 171 -3.06 19.35 -13.72
N SER A 172 -2.56 20.53 -14.14
CA SER A 172 -3.23 21.38 -15.12
C SER A 172 -3.36 20.74 -16.50
N LEU A 173 -2.42 19.86 -16.90
CA LEU A 173 -2.51 19.12 -18.16
C LEU A 173 -3.69 18.13 -18.14
N LEU A 174 -3.99 17.56 -16.97
CA LEU A 174 -5.07 16.59 -16.78
C LEU A 174 -6.42 17.26 -16.53
N GLN A 175 -6.45 18.51 -16.05
CA GLN A 175 -7.68 19.23 -15.76
C GLN A 175 -8.59 19.35 -16.99
N ASN A 176 -8.01 19.57 -18.17
CA ASN A 176 -8.75 19.66 -19.44
C ASN A 176 -9.39 18.33 -19.88
N GLU A 177 -8.97 17.21 -19.28
CA GLU A 177 -9.46 15.86 -19.57
C GLU A 177 -10.39 15.33 -18.46
N SER A 178 -10.43 16.01 -17.30
CA SER A 178 -11.32 15.63 -16.19
C SER A 178 -12.75 16.03 -16.49
N THR A 179 -13.71 15.13 -16.30
CA THR A 179 -15.13 15.35 -16.66
C THR A 179 -15.87 16.23 -15.64
N ASN A 180 -15.17 16.81 -14.67
CA ASN A 180 -15.74 17.77 -13.73
C ASN A 180 -15.67 19.20 -14.30
N GLU A 181 -16.44 19.43 -15.36
CA GLU A 181 -17.00 20.75 -15.61
C GLU A 181 -18.07 21.02 -14.54
N HIS A 182 -17.74 21.85 -13.56
CA HIS A 182 -18.72 22.54 -12.73
C HIS A 182 -18.71 24.02 -13.08
#